data_AF-A0A523W7J6-F1
#
_entry.id   AF-A0A523W7J6-F1
#
_cell.length_a   1.000
_cell.length_b   1.000
_cell.length_c   1.000
_cell.angle_alpha   90.00
_cell.angle_beta   90.00
_cell.angle_gamma   90.00
#
_symmetry.space_group_name_H-M   'P 1'
#
loop_
_entity.id
_entity.type
_entity.pdbx_description
1 polymer ?
#
loop_
_entity_poly.entity_id
_entity_poly.type
_entity_poly.pdbx_seq_one_letter_code
_entity_poly.pdbx_strand_id
1 'polypeptide(L)'
;MKSVINFWKKKKLWLTFLIVFSLTNTIITLLFPYILKDIIDGIRANFAGRDLIKYVLILGILGIFRALFNTLLPLCRGRTNELFLIKERTDIFSKILKKGHSFTNSFPAGDVLQRLDHDLRELSWFSCSGVFRPIEGIIILLITLFFLIKINLWLTIVAVIP
;
A
#
# COMPACT_ATOMS: atom_id res chain seq x y z
N MET A 1 -12.29 -10.47 -13.14
CA MET A 1 -11.58 -11.20 -12.06
C MET A 1 -10.58 -12.26 -12.55
N LYS A 2 -10.92 -13.17 -13.48
CA LYS A 2 -9.99 -14.24 -13.94
C LYS A 2 -8.63 -13.71 -14.41
N SER A 3 -8.59 -12.57 -15.12
CA SER A 3 -7.34 -11.94 -15.57
C SER A 3 -6.44 -11.51 -14.41
N VAL A 4 -6.99 -10.80 -13.42
CA VAL A 4 -6.27 -10.38 -12.20
C VAL A 4 -5.70 -11.60 -11.46
N ILE A 5 -6.49 -12.67 -11.28
CA ILE A 5 -6.02 -13.90 -10.64
C ILE A 5 -4.87 -14.53 -11.43
N ASN A 6 -4.99 -14.61 -12.76
CA ASN A 6 -3.93 -15.16 -13.61
C ASN A 6 -2.64 -14.32 -13.57
N PHE A 7 -2.77 -12.99 -13.52
CA PHE A 7 -1.64 -12.08 -13.37
C PHE A 7 -0.86 -12.37 -12.07
N TRP A 8 -1.56 -12.44 -10.94
CA TRP A 8 -0.93 -12.71 -9.65
C TRP A 8 -0.42 -14.15 -9.51
N LYS A 9 -1.10 -15.14 -10.10
CA LYS A 9 -0.61 -16.53 -10.16
C LYS A 9 0.74 -16.66 -10.87
N LYS A 10 1.01 -15.82 -11.88
CA LYS A 10 2.30 -15.78 -12.58
C LYS A 10 3.38 -14.99 -11.82
N LYS A 11 2.97 -14.10 -10.90
CA LYS A 11 3.86 -13.19 -10.15
C LYS A 11 3.82 -13.43 -8.64
N LYS A 12 3.78 -14.71 -8.20
CA LYS A 12 3.66 -15.07 -6.78
C LYS A 12 4.79 -14.50 -5.92
N LEU A 13 6.03 -14.52 -6.40
CA LEU A 13 7.17 -13.94 -5.68
C LEU A 13 6.99 -12.44 -5.44
N TRP A 14 6.50 -11.73 -6.46
CA TRP A 14 6.23 -10.29 -6.35
C TRP A 14 5.06 -9.98 -5.41
N LEU A 15 4.02 -10.83 -5.41
CA LEU A 15 2.92 -10.76 -4.45
C LEU A 15 3.43 -10.89 -3.01
N THR A 16 4.21 -11.92 -2.73
CA THR A 16 4.80 -12.13 -1.40
C THR A 16 5.69 -10.96 -1.01
N PHE A 17 6.53 -10.47 -1.93
CA PHE A 17 7.34 -9.28 -1.70
C PHE A 17 6.49 -8.07 -1.30
N LEU A 18 5.41 -7.76 -2.03
CA LEU A 18 4.54 -6.62 -1.71
C LEU A 18 3.82 -6.77 -0.36
N ILE A 19 3.41 -7.97 0.01
CA ILE A 19 2.79 -8.24 1.30
C ILE A 19 3.79 -8.00 2.43
N VAL A 20 4.99 -8.58 2.34
CA VAL A 20 6.05 -8.41 3.33
C VAL A 20 6.48 -6.94 3.40
N PHE A 21 6.64 -6.28 2.26
CA PHE A 21 7.03 -4.88 2.19
C PHE A 21 5.98 -3.95 2.80
N SER A 22 4.69 -4.25 2.58
CA SER A 22 3.58 -3.55 3.24
C SER A 22 3.63 -3.72 4.75
N LEU A 23 3.83 -4.96 5.24
CA LEU A 23 3.93 -5.25 6.66
C LEU A 23 5.09 -4.47 7.31
N THR A 24 6.27 -4.50 6.69
CA THR A 24 7.44 -3.77 7.18
C THR A 24 7.21 -2.25 7.17
N ASN A 25 6.61 -1.70 6.10
CA ASN A 25 6.28 -0.28 6.04
C ASN A 25 5.33 0.15 7.18
N THR A 26 4.31 -0.67 7.45
CA THR A 26 3.37 -0.42 8.54
C THR A 26 4.08 -0.45 9.90
N ILE A 27 4.92 -1.45 10.16
CA ILE A 27 5.68 -1.56 11.41
C ILE A 27 6.58 -0.32 11.61
N ILE A 28 7.36 0.07 10.60
CA ILE A 28 8.25 1.25 10.67
C ILE A 28 7.43 2.52 10.96
N THR A 29 6.27 2.67 10.30
CA THR A 29 5.40 3.83 10.49
C THR A 29 4.83 3.91 11.90
N LEU A 30 4.45 2.78 12.50
CA LEU A 30 3.87 2.70 13.85
C LEU A 30 4.93 2.71 14.96
N LEU A 31 6.16 2.27 14.69
CA LEU A 31 7.28 2.37 15.64
C LEU A 31 7.65 3.83 15.94
N PHE A 32 7.44 4.74 14.99
CA PHE A 32 7.79 6.14 15.17
C PHE A 32 7.08 6.79 16.37
N PRO A 33 5.73 6.81 16.46
CA PRO A 33 5.05 7.33 17.63
C PRO A 33 5.32 6.52 18.91
N TYR A 34 5.61 5.22 18.80
CA TYR A 34 5.95 4.38 19.96
C TYR A 34 7.29 4.79 20.60
N ILE A 35 8.34 4.98 19.80
CA ILE A 35 9.65 5.45 20.30
C ILE A 35 9.56 6.90 20.79
N LEU A 36 8.74 7.73 20.13
CA LEU A 36 8.51 9.10 20.57
C LEU A 36 7.94 9.16 22.00
N LYS A 37 7.02 8.24 22.34
CA LYS A 37 6.51 8.10 23.71
C LYS A 37 7.66 7.82 24.69
N ASP A 38 8.53 6.85 24.39
CA ASP A 38 9.64 6.48 25.28
C ASP A 38 10.61 7.66 25.52
N ILE A 39 10.82 8.51 24.50
CA ILE A 39 11.61 9.76 24.64
C ILE A 39 10.91 10.73 25.60
N ILE A 40 9.60 10.95 25.44
CA ILE A 40 8.85 11.89 26.28
C ILE A 40 8.83 11.42 27.74
N ASP A 41 8.59 10.13 27.97
CA ASP A 41 8.60 9.54 29.31
C ASP A 41 10.00 9.59 29.93
N GLY A 42 11.03 9.35 29.12
CA GLY A 42 12.43 9.47 29.54
C GLY A 42 12.80 10.88 29.97
N ILE A 43 12.40 11.91 29.21
CA ILE A 43 12.63 13.32 29.56
C ILE A 43 11.96 13.65 30.91
N ARG A 44 10.72 13.19 31.14
CA ARG A 44 10.00 13.40 32.41
C ARG A 44 10.71 12.73 33.59
N ALA A 45 11.39 11.61 33.37
CA ALA A 45 12.13 10.87 34.38
C ALA A 45 13.57 11.37 34.60
N ASN A 46 13.94 12.55 34.07
CA ASN A 46 15.31 13.10 34.11
C ASN A 46 16.35 12.17 33.44
N PHE A 47 16.09 11.82 32.18
CA PHE A 47 17.01 11.06 31.33
C PHE A 47 18.45 11.60 31.36
N ALA A 48 19.43 10.69 31.41
CA ALA A 48 20.81 11.06 31.16
C ALA A 48 20.93 11.62 29.73
N GLY A 49 21.65 12.73 29.54
CA GLY A 49 21.77 13.38 28.22
C GLY A 49 22.31 12.45 27.12
N ARG A 50 23.16 11.47 27.48
CA ARG A 50 23.66 10.43 26.56
C ARG A 50 22.55 9.54 26.02
N ASP A 51 21.65 9.09 26.88
CA ASP A 51 20.54 8.23 26.47
C ASP A 51 19.56 9.02 25.60
N LEU A 52 19.33 10.31 25.89
CA LEU A 52 18.45 11.16 25.09
C LEU A 52 18.96 11.28 23.66
N ILE A 53 20.25 11.57 23.49
CA ILE A 53 20.90 11.65 22.17
C ILE A 53 20.75 10.31 21.42
N LYS A 54 20.93 9.17 22.11
CA LYS A 54 20.77 7.85 21.50
C LYS A 54 19.36 7.64 20.92
N TYR A 55 18.31 7.95 21.68
CA TYR A 55 16.94 7.77 21.19
C TYR A 55 16.58 8.77 20.08
N VAL A 56 17.06 10.01 20.15
CA VAL A 56 16.87 11.00 19.09
C VAL A 56 17.53 10.53 17.79
N LEU A 57 18.74 9.97 17.84
CA LEU A 57 19.41 9.39 16.68
C LEU A 57 18.64 8.19 16.11
N ILE A 58 18.15 7.29 16.96
CA ILE A 58 17.31 6.15 16.55
C ILE A 58 16.05 6.65 15.84
N LEU A 59 15.37 7.66 16.41
CA LEU A 59 14.16 8.23 15.83
C LEU A 59 14.44 8.94 14.51
N GLY A 60 15.58 9.62 14.38
CA GLY A 60 16.04 10.22 13.12
C GLY A 60 16.28 9.18 12.03
N ILE A 61 17.01 8.11 12.33
CA ILE A 61 17.25 7.00 11.40
C ILE A 61 15.92 6.34 10.99
N LEU A 62 15.05 6.07 11.96
CA LEU A 62 13.73 5.50 11.71
C LEU A 62 12.88 6.44 10.82
N GLY A 63 12.98 7.75 11.03
CA GLY A 63 12.31 8.76 10.19
C GLY A 63 12.74 8.69 8.73
N ILE A 64 14.04 8.51 8.46
CA ILE A 64 14.56 8.33 7.09
C ILE A 64 14.01 7.05 6.47
N PHE A 65 14.06 5.92 7.20
CA PHE A 65 13.48 4.66 6.72
C PHE A 65 11.98 4.78 6.46
N ARG A 66 11.24 5.46 7.34
CA ARG A 66 9.81 5.71 7.17
C ARG A 66 9.53 6.51 5.90
N ALA A 67 10.29 7.58 5.64
CA ALA A 67 10.13 8.38 4.43
C ALA A 67 10.44 7.57 3.17
N LEU A 68 11.51 6.77 3.20
CA LEU A 68 11.91 5.89 2.11
C LEU A 68 10.81 4.86 1.79
N PHE A 69 10.34 4.10 2.79
CA PHE A 69 9.36 3.04 2.59
C PHE A 69 7.98 3.57 2.20
N ASN A 70 7.54 4.69 2.80
CA ASN A 70 6.27 5.34 2.43
C ASN A 70 6.28 5.88 1.00
N THR A 71 7.47 6.12 0.42
CA THR A 71 7.60 6.52 -0.99
C THR A 71 7.71 5.28 -1.90
N LEU A 72 8.53 4.31 -1.53
CA LEU A 72 8.81 3.12 -2.34
C LEU A 72 7.59 2.20 -2.49
N LEU A 73 6.80 1.98 -1.44
CA LEU A 73 5.67 1.06 -1.49
C LEU A 73 4.58 1.52 -2.49
N PRO A 74 4.11 2.79 -2.47
CA PRO A 74 3.22 3.30 -3.50
C PRO A 74 3.82 3.25 -4.91
N LEU A 75 5.13 3.51 -5.06
CA LEU A 75 5.82 3.40 -6.36
C LEU A 75 5.79 1.96 -6.90
N CYS A 76 6.09 0.97 -6.06
CA CYS A 76 6.03 -0.45 -6.43
C CYS A 76 4.62 -0.88 -6.84
N ARG A 77 3.59 -0.44 -6.08
CA ARG A 77 2.19 -0.73 -6.40
C ARG A 77 1.75 -0.02 -7.68
N GLY A 78 2.10 1.25 -7.86
CA GLY A 78 1.82 2.03 -9.06
C GLY A 78 2.44 1.39 -10.31
N ARG A 79 3.71 0.99 -10.23
CA ARG A 79 4.37 0.27 -11.32
C ARG A 79 3.69 -1.07 -11.64
N THR A 80 3.17 -1.75 -10.62
CA THR A 80 2.43 -3.01 -10.82
C THR A 80 1.11 -2.77 -11.54
N ASN A 81 0.38 -1.70 -11.19
CA ASN A 81 -0.82 -1.26 -11.90
C ASN A 81 -0.52 -0.98 -13.38
N GLU A 82 0.51 -0.19 -13.67
CA GLU A 82 0.85 0.15 -15.06
C GLU A 82 1.23 -1.10 -15.89
N LEU A 83 2.00 -2.02 -15.32
CA LEU A 83 2.34 -3.28 -16.00
C LEU A 83 1.10 -4.15 -16.28
N PHE A 84 0.13 -4.17 -15.37
CA PHE A 84 -1.14 -4.84 -15.59
C PHE A 84 -1.96 -4.14 -16.67
N LEU A 85 -2.06 -2.81 -16.61
CA LEU A 85 -2.80 -1.97 -17.55
C LEU A 85 -2.30 -2.15 -18.98
N ILE A 86 -0.98 -2.02 -19.19
CA ILE A 86 -0.36 -2.17 -20.52
C ILE A 86 -0.69 -3.55 -21.09
N LYS A 87 -0.53 -4.60 -20.30
CA LYS A 87 -0.79 -5.97 -20.74
C LYS A 87 -2.25 -6.16 -21.16
N GLU A 88 -3.20 -5.81 -20.31
CA GLU A 88 -4.62 -6.01 -20.62
C GLU A 88 -5.07 -5.11 -21.78
N ARG A 89 -4.56 -3.87 -21.85
CA ARG A 89 -4.85 -2.96 -22.96
C ARG A 89 -4.37 -3.55 -24.28
N THR A 90 -3.13 -4.04 -24.36
CA THR A 90 -2.61 -4.68 -25.58
C THR A 90 -3.42 -5.93 -25.95
N ASP A 91 -3.73 -6.78 -24.98
CA ASP A 91 -4.49 -8.03 -25.22
C ASP A 91 -5.90 -7.75 -25.73
N ILE A 92 -6.63 -6.79 -25.15
CA ILE A 92 -8.00 -6.48 -25.55
C ILE A 92 -8.02 -5.68 -26.85
N PHE A 93 -7.12 -4.70 -27.01
CA PHE A 93 -7.02 -3.92 -28.23
C PHE A 93 -6.74 -4.81 -29.46
N SER A 94 -5.86 -5.81 -29.32
CA SER A 94 -5.60 -6.78 -30.39
C SER A 94 -6.84 -7.57 -30.81
N LYS A 95 -7.77 -7.85 -29.88
CA LYS A 95 -9.04 -8.55 -30.16
C LYS A 95 -10.06 -7.63 -30.81
N ILE A 96 -10.06 -6.35 -30.46
CA ILE A 96 -10.91 -5.33 -31.08
C ILE A 96 -10.51 -5.15 -32.55
N LEU A 97 -9.22 -5.00 -32.84
CA LEU A 97 -8.71 -4.85 -34.22
C LEU A 97 -9.11 -6.03 -35.12
N LYS A 98 -9.09 -7.26 -34.58
CA LYS A 98 -9.50 -8.47 -35.32
C LYS A 98 -10.98 -8.50 -35.73
N LYS A 99 -11.85 -7.64 -35.18
CA LYS A 99 -13.27 -7.56 -35.55
C LYS A 99 -13.50 -6.79 -36.86
N GLY A 100 -12.52 -6.02 -37.32
CA GLY A 100 -12.57 -5.30 -38.59
C GLY A 100 -13.66 -4.21 -38.68
N HIS A 101 -13.92 -3.75 -39.91
CA HIS A 101 -14.74 -2.56 -40.19
C HIS A 101 -16.21 -2.67 -39.78
N SER A 102 -16.78 -3.88 -39.79
CA SER A 102 -18.17 -4.09 -39.38
C SER A 102 -18.40 -3.65 -37.93
N PHE A 103 -17.44 -3.91 -37.03
CA PHE A 103 -17.53 -3.48 -35.65
C PHE A 103 -17.38 -1.97 -35.49
N THR A 104 -16.40 -1.35 -36.17
CA THR A 104 -16.14 0.09 -36.05
C THR A 104 -17.20 0.96 -36.71
N ASN A 105 -17.96 0.42 -37.67
CA ASN A 105 -19.12 1.09 -38.25
C ASN A 105 -20.31 1.14 -37.29
N SER A 106 -20.50 0.11 -36.46
CA SER A 106 -21.55 0.09 -35.43
C SER A 106 -21.14 0.77 -34.13
N PHE A 107 -19.85 0.74 -33.79
CA PHE A 107 -19.30 1.33 -32.57
C PHE A 107 -18.14 2.27 -32.92
N PRO A 108 -18.31 3.60 -32.75
CA PRO A 108 -17.25 4.56 -33.03
C PRO A 108 -15.95 4.24 -32.27
N ALA A 109 -14.82 4.23 -32.98
CA ALA A 109 -13.54 3.84 -32.40
C ALA A 109 -13.14 4.69 -31.18
N GLY A 110 -13.47 5.98 -31.18
CA GLY A 110 -13.21 6.88 -30.05
C GLY A 110 -13.98 6.50 -28.78
N ASP A 111 -15.27 6.18 -28.89
CA ASP A 111 -16.10 5.75 -27.76
C ASP A 111 -15.61 4.41 -27.20
N VAL A 112 -15.31 3.46 -28.08
CA VAL A 112 -14.74 2.16 -27.68
C VAL A 112 -13.40 2.35 -26.96
N LEU A 113 -12.52 3.20 -27.48
CA LEU A 113 -11.21 3.45 -26.86
C LEU A 113 -11.34 4.15 -25.50
N GLN A 114 -12.22 5.14 -25.39
CA GLN A 114 -12.44 5.86 -24.14
C GLN A 114 -12.98 4.95 -23.04
N ARG A 115 -14.00 4.13 -23.35
CA ARG A 115 -14.55 3.14 -22.41
C ARG A 115 -13.51 2.10 -22.02
N LEU A 116 -12.79 1.56 -23.00
CA LEU A 116 -11.71 0.60 -22.76
C LEU A 116 -10.64 1.20 -21.82
N ASP A 117 -10.20 2.43 -22.08
CA ASP A 117 -9.18 3.07 -21.26
C ASP A 117 -9.68 3.32 -19.83
N HIS A 118 -10.89 3.85 -19.68
CA HIS A 118 -11.52 4.10 -18.39
C HIS A 118 -11.63 2.81 -17.56
N ASP A 119 -12.26 1.77 -18.13
CA ASP A 119 -12.52 0.52 -17.43
C ASP A 119 -11.22 -0.22 -17.08
N LEU A 120 -10.22 -0.18 -17.97
CA LEU A 120 -8.94 -0.82 -17.70
C LEU A 120 -8.10 -0.08 -16.67
N ARG A 121 -8.17 1.25 -16.61
CA ARG A 121 -7.52 2.02 -15.54
C ARG A 121 -8.11 1.68 -14.19
N GLU A 122 -9.43 1.60 -14.09
CA GLU A 122 -10.11 1.23 -12.85
C GLU A 122 -9.78 -0.22 -12.44
N LEU A 123 -9.85 -1.16 -13.40
CA LEU A 123 -9.48 -2.55 -13.17
C LEU A 123 -8.00 -2.69 -12.77
N SER A 124 -7.11 -1.91 -13.39
CA SER A 124 -5.69 -1.89 -13.07
C SER A 124 -5.44 -1.40 -11.65
N TRP A 125 -6.00 -0.24 -11.29
CA TRP A 125 -5.92 0.27 -9.93
C TRP A 125 -6.46 -0.72 -8.91
N PHE A 126 -7.60 -1.36 -9.21
CA PHE A 126 -8.18 -2.37 -8.33
C PHE A 126 -7.26 -3.59 -8.18
N SER A 127 -6.63 -4.03 -9.28
CA SER A 127 -5.80 -5.24 -9.33
C SER A 127 -4.65 -5.28 -8.33
N CYS A 128 -4.06 -4.11 -8.00
CA CYS A 128 -3.04 -3.99 -6.96
C CYS A 128 -3.52 -3.05 -5.84
N SER A 129 -3.68 -1.76 -6.11
CA SER A 129 -3.95 -0.77 -5.05
C SER A 129 -5.28 -1.03 -4.32
N GLY A 130 -6.33 -1.37 -5.05
CA GLY A 130 -7.66 -1.63 -4.48
C GLY A 130 -7.67 -2.85 -3.56
N VAL A 131 -7.06 -3.97 -3.97
CA VAL A 131 -7.00 -5.20 -3.15
C VAL A 131 -6.08 -5.05 -1.94
N PHE A 132 -4.95 -4.35 -2.07
CA PHE A 132 -3.98 -4.24 -0.97
C PHE A 132 -4.39 -3.23 0.12
N ARG A 133 -5.16 -2.19 -0.20
CA ARG A 133 -5.65 -1.22 0.80
C ARG A 133 -6.40 -1.83 1.99
N PRO A 134 -7.43 -2.67 1.81
CA PRO A 134 -8.14 -3.26 2.94
C PRO A 134 -7.23 -4.19 3.76
N ILE A 135 -6.34 -4.94 3.10
CA ILE A 135 -5.35 -5.79 3.77
C ILE A 135 -4.43 -4.93 4.65
N GLU A 136 -3.89 -3.85 4.10
CA GLU A 136 -3.05 -2.91 4.83
C GLU A 136 -3.81 -2.23 5.97
N GLY A 137 -5.07 -1.85 5.75
CA GLY A 137 -5.93 -1.29 6.80
C GLY A 137 -6.13 -2.25 7.98
N ILE A 138 -6.38 -3.54 7.70
CA ILE A 138 -6.48 -4.59 8.73
C ILE A 138 -5.14 -4.74 9.48
N ILE A 139 -4.02 -4.78 8.76
CA ILE A 139 -2.69 -4.90 9.37
C ILE A 139 -2.38 -3.70 10.28
N ILE A 140 -2.63 -2.47 9.81
CA ILE A 140 -2.47 -1.25 10.60
C ILE A 140 -3.32 -1.33 11.86
N LEU A 141 -4.60 -1.68 11.73
CA LEU A 141 -5.53 -1.79 12.85
C LEU A 141 -5.03 -2.80 13.89
N LEU A 142 -4.64 -4.00 13.48
CA LEU A 142 -4.15 -5.05 14.39
C LEU A 142 -2.87 -4.64 15.12
N ILE A 143 -1.89 -4.08 14.41
CA ILE A 143 -0.61 -3.67 15.01
C ILE A 143 -0.81 -2.46 15.94
N THR A 144 -1.68 -1.53 15.57
CA THR A 144 -2.00 -0.35 16.38
C THR A 144 -2.67 -0.76 17.68
N LEU A 145 -3.70 -1.62 17.61
CA LEU A 145 -4.36 -2.16 18.81
C LEU A 145 -3.36 -2.91 19.70
N PHE A 146 -2.46 -3.70 19.12
CA PHE A 146 -1.41 -4.37 19.88
C PHE A 146 -0.54 -3.37 20.66
N PHE A 147 -0.05 -2.30 20.01
CA PHE A 147 0.76 -1.29 20.70
C PHE A 147 -0.03 -0.53 21.76
N LEU A 148 -1.29 -0.17 21.49
CA LEU A 148 -2.14 0.53 22.45
C LEU A 148 -2.39 -0.32 23.71
N ILE A 149 -2.77 -1.59 23.54
CA ILE A 149 -3.01 -2.52 24.66
C ILE A 149 -1.72 -2.71 25.47
N LYS A 150 -0.56 -2.79 24.81
CA LYS A 150 0.75 -2.88 25.48
C LYS A 150 1.09 -1.64 26.30
N ILE A 151 0.63 -0.46 25.87
CA ILE A 151 0.83 0.79 26.63
C ILE A 151 -0.13 0.82 27.82
N ASN A 152 -1.44 0.71 27.58
CA ASN A 152 -2.45 0.73 28.63
C ASN A 152 -3.82 0.27 28.08
N LEU A 153 -4.39 -0.79 28.69
CA LEU A 153 -5.67 -1.35 28.27
C LEU A 153 -6.85 -0.38 28.45
N TRP A 154 -6.90 0.35 29.56
CA TRP A 154 -8.00 1.29 29.85
C TRP A 154 -8.03 2.47 28.89
N LEU A 155 -6.86 3.08 28.64
CA LEU A 155 -6.75 4.16 27.64
C LEU A 155 -7.11 3.66 26.23
N THR A 156 -6.79 2.41 25.90
CA THR A 156 -7.15 1.81 24.62
C THR A 156 -8.66 1.71 24.45
N ILE A 157 -9.37 1.22 25.49
CA ILE A 157 -10.84 1.11 25.44
C ILE A 157 -11.46 2.49 25.23
N VAL A 158 -11.01 3.50 25.98
CA VAL A 158 -11.49 4.88 25.83
C VAL A 158 -11.20 5.43 24.43
N ALA A 159 -10.02 5.15 23.86
CA ALA A 159 -9.64 5.64 22.53
C ALA A 159 -10.37 4.97 21.36
N VAL A 160 -10.93 3.77 21.55
CA VAL A 160 -11.66 3.02 20.53
C VAL A 160 -13.17 3.28 20.57
N ILE A 161 -13.70 3.76 21.69
CA ILE A 161 -15.08 4.20 21.81
C ILE A 161 -15.22 5.54 21.05
N PRO A 162 -16.20 5.66 20.13
CA PRO A 162 -16.43 6.89 19.36
C PRO A 162 -16.94 8.06 20.20
#